data_AF-A0A928TRT4-F1
#
_entry.id   AF-A0A928TRT4-F1
#
_cell.length_a   1.000
_cell.length_b   1.000
_cell.length_c   1.000
_cell.angle_alpha   90.00
_cell.angle_beta   90.00
_cell.angle_gamma   90.00
#
_symmetry.space_group_name_H-M   'P 1'
#
loop_
_entity.id
_entity.type
_entity.pdbx_description
1 polymer ?
#
loop_
_entity_poly.entity_id
_entity_poly.type
_entity_poly.pdbx_seq_one_letter_code
_entity_poly.pdbx_strand_id
1 'polypeptide(L)'
;MSSIPACPQCTLENTYPDGDNYVCADCGFEWPQAVAESGDEDGERIVKDASGNVLQSGDSVTLIKDLKVKGSSITLKQGTKIKGIRIVDGDHEVDCKTDAGQMLLKACYLRKA
;
A
#
# COMPACT_ATOMS: atom_id res chain seq x y z
N MET A 1 -2.82 -20.46 30.69
CA MET A 1 -1.59 -19.70 30.99
C MET A 1 -1.38 -18.76 29.84
N SER A 2 -1.70 -17.49 30.05
CA SER A 2 -1.69 -16.45 29.01
C SER A 2 -0.24 -16.17 28.60
N SER A 3 0.13 -16.49 27.36
CA SER A 3 1.46 -16.19 26.79
C SER A 3 1.58 -14.70 26.50
N ILE A 4 1.80 -13.89 27.54
CA ILE A 4 2.06 -12.45 27.42
C ILE A 4 3.56 -12.28 27.16
N PRO A 5 3.98 -11.50 26.14
CA PRO A 5 5.40 -11.33 25.83
C PRO A 5 6.12 -10.58 26.97
N ALA A 6 7.38 -10.96 27.22
CA ALA A 6 8.25 -10.22 28.10
C ALA A 6 8.47 -8.79 27.56
N CYS A 7 8.71 -7.85 28.46
CA CYS A 7 8.91 -6.45 28.08
C CYS A 7 10.17 -6.29 27.21
N PRO A 8 10.09 -5.59 26.05
CA PRO A 8 11.26 -5.39 25.19
C PRO A 8 12.32 -4.46 25.80
N GLN A 9 11.97 -3.65 26.81
CA GLN A 9 12.88 -2.69 27.43
C GLN A 9 13.62 -3.27 28.64
N CYS A 10 12.94 -4.04 29.49
CA CYS A 10 13.51 -4.56 30.74
C CYS A 10 13.59 -6.09 30.81
N THR A 11 13.14 -6.80 29.76
CA THR A 11 13.13 -8.28 29.63
C THR A 11 12.38 -9.04 30.72
N LEU A 12 11.65 -8.34 31.58
CA LEU A 12 10.84 -8.93 32.65
C LEU A 12 9.50 -9.45 32.11
N GLU A 13 9.04 -10.57 32.67
CA GLU A 13 7.77 -11.24 32.37
C GLU A 13 6.55 -10.62 33.06
N ASN A 14 6.74 -9.55 33.83
CA ASN A 14 5.67 -8.84 34.54
C ASN A 14 4.97 -7.83 33.63
N THR A 15 4.34 -8.35 32.58
CA THR A 15 3.60 -7.60 31.57
C THR A 15 2.12 -7.96 31.65
N TYR A 16 1.24 -6.97 31.50
CA TYR A 16 -0.21 -7.18 31.54
C TYR A 16 -0.88 -6.41 30.41
N PRO A 17 -1.96 -6.94 29.83
CA PRO A 17 -2.75 -6.21 28.85
C PRO A 17 -3.61 -5.13 29.56
N ASP A 18 -3.50 -3.89 29.11
CA ASP A 18 -4.39 -2.78 29.45
C ASP A 18 -5.06 -2.29 28.16
N GLY A 19 -6.33 -2.66 27.96
CA GLY A 19 -7.05 -2.38 26.73
C GLY A 19 -6.41 -3.02 25.50
N ASP A 20 -5.94 -2.18 24.56
CA ASP A 20 -5.27 -2.60 23.32
C ASP A 20 -3.73 -2.67 23.45
N ASN A 21 -3.17 -2.33 24.61
CA ASN A 21 -1.74 -2.28 24.84
C ASN A 21 -1.27 -3.32 25.87
N TYR A 22 -0.03 -3.77 25.76
CA TYR A 22 0.73 -4.39 26.84
C TYR A 22 1.46 -3.31 27.64
N VAL A 23 1.33 -3.39 28.96
CA VAL A 23 1.98 -2.48 29.91
C VAL A 23 2.90 -3.29 30.82
N CYS A 24 4.12 -2.81 31.00
CA CYS A 24 5.06 -3.37 31.98
C CYS A 24 4.89 -2.72 33.35
N ALA A 25 4.68 -3.52 34.40
CA ALA A 25 4.49 -3.02 35.78
C ALA A 25 5.77 -2.48 36.42
N ASP A 26 6.95 -2.85 35.91
CA ASP A 26 8.24 -2.52 36.52
C ASP A 26 8.84 -1.23 35.94
N CYS A 27 8.78 -1.08 34.61
CA CYS A 27 9.35 0.08 33.92
C CYS A 27 8.31 1.06 33.34
N GLY A 28 7.02 0.72 33.40
CA GLY A 28 5.94 1.56 32.86
C GLY A 28 5.94 1.68 31.34
N PHE A 29 6.72 0.85 30.62
CA PHE A 29 6.73 0.84 29.17
C PHE A 29 5.42 0.25 28.64
N GLU A 30 4.80 0.96 27.71
CA GLU A 30 3.55 0.60 27.04
C GLU A 30 3.81 0.33 25.56
N TRP A 31 3.34 -0.81 25.04
CA TRP A 31 3.47 -1.17 23.63
C TRP A 31 2.21 -1.89 23.14
N PRO A 32 1.85 -1.80 21.86
CA PRO A 32 0.63 -2.39 21.35
C PRO A 32 0.66 -3.92 21.44
N GLN A 33 -0.50 -4.52 21.74
CA GLN A 33 -0.60 -5.99 21.78
C GLN A 33 -0.53 -6.63 20.40
N ALA A 34 -0.92 -5.86 19.40
CA ALA A 34 -0.75 -6.18 18.00
C ALA A 34 0.59 -5.62 17.50
N VAL A 35 1.65 -6.42 17.56
CA VAL A 35 2.70 -6.36 16.51
C VAL A 35 2.11 -7.02 15.26
N ALA A 36 1.15 -6.32 14.66
CA ALA A 36 0.61 -6.62 13.34
C ALA A 36 0.23 -5.27 12.73
N GLU A 37 1.17 -4.73 11.97
CA GLU A 37 0.92 -3.72 10.94
C GLU A 37 0.26 -2.44 11.48
N SER A 38 1.01 -1.53 12.10
CA SER A 38 1.40 -0.32 11.34
C SER A 38 1.45 -0.54 9.82
N GLY A 39 0.29 -0.63 9.21
CA GLY A 39 0.08 -0.71 7.78
C GLY A 39 -1.28 -0.10 7.52
N ASP A 40 -1.31 1.24 7.50
CA ASP A 40 -2.36 2.06 6.91
C ASP A 40 -3.79 1.53 7.09
N GLU A 41 -4.39 1.80 8.24
CA GLU A 41 -5.85 1.94 8.35
C GLU A 41 -6.29 3.33 7.87
N ASP A 42 -5.84 3.74 6.68
CA ASP A 42 -6.66 4.59 5.83
C ASP A 42 -7.17 3.68 4.72
N GLY A 43 -8.47 3.71 4.42
CA GLY A 43 -9.14 2.83 3.46
C GLY A 43 -8.70 3.04 2.01
N GLU A 44 -7.44 3.37 1.76
CA GLU A 44 -6.84 3.46 0.45
C GLU A 44 -6.40 2.05 0.05
N ARG A 45 -7.19 1.42 -0.81
CA ARG A 45 -6.85 0.11 -1.37
C ARG A 45 -5.38 0.14 -1.83
N ILE A 46 -4.58 -0.74 -1.24
CA ILE A 46 -3.18 -0.92 -1.59
C ILE A 46 -3.12 -1.52 -3.00
N VAL A 47 -3.15 -0.67 -4.03
CA VAL A 47 -3.02 -1.09 -5.41
C VAL A 47 -1.55 -1.40 -5.67
N LYS A 48 -1.25 -2.67 -5.90
CA LYS A 48 0.10 -3.14 -6.20
C LYS A 48 0.33 -3.18 -7.70
N ASP A 49 1.47 -2.64 -8.13
CA ASP A 49 1.89 -2.73 -9.53
C ASP A 49 2.38 -4.16 -9.89
N ALA A 50 2.68 -4.42 -11.16
CA ALA A 50 3.14 -5.73 -11.65
C ALA A 50 4.40 -6.28 -10.94
N SER A 51 5.20 -5.41 -10.33
CA SER A 51 6.41 -5.74 -9.56
C SER A 51 6.16 -5.80 -8.05
N GLY A 52 4.91 -5.60 -7.61
CA GLY A 52 4.51 -5.68 -6.21
C GLY A 52 4.73 -4.41 -5.38
N ASN A 53 5.09 -3.27 -5.98
CA ASN A 53 5.18 -2.01 -5.22
C ASN A 53 3.80 -1.40 -5.04
N VAL A 54 3.61 -0.77 -3.89
CA VAL A 54 2.39 -0.01 -3.58
C VAL A 54 2.38 1.28 -4.40
N LEU A 55 1.31 1.44 -5.17
CA LEU A 55 1.01 2.66 -5.92
C LEU A 55 0.18 3.59 -5.05
N GLN A 56 0.51 4.87 -5.12
CA GLN A 56 -0.20 5.93 -4.42
C GLN A 56 -0.67 6.99 -5.41
N SER A 57 -1.72 7.73 -5.04
CA SER A 57 -2.17 8.86 -5.84
C SER A 57 -1.07 9.93 -5.94
N GLY A 58 -0.76 10.37 -7.16
CA GLY A 58 0.32 11.30 -7.47
C GLY A 58 1.62 10.64 -7.96
N ASP A 59 1.74 9.31 -7.87
CA ASP A 59 2.96 8.61 -8.24
C ASP A 59 3.16 8.52 -9.77
N SER A 60 4.35 8.07 -10.18
CA SER A 60 4.71 7.89 -11.58
C SER A 60 4.78 6.42 -11.92
N VAL A 61 4.10 6.02 -12.99
CA VAL A 61 4.07 4.63 -13.46
C VAL A 61 4.62 4.53 -14.88
N THR A 62 5.17 3.37 -15.20
CA THR A 62 5.65 3.03 -16.54
C THR A 62 4.98 1.75 -17.01
N LEU A 63 4.57 1.71 -18.28
CA LEU A 63 4.01 0.51 -18.86
C LEU A 63 5.09 -0.54 -19.10
N ILE A 64 4.84 -1.76 -18.64
CA ILE A 64 5.74 -2.90 -18.85
C ILE A 64 5.47 -3.65 -20.16
N LYS A 65 4.35 -3.36 -20.83
CA LYS A 65 3.93 -4.07 -22.04
C LYS A 65 3.15 -3.15 -22.97
N ASP A 66 3.10 -3.49 -24.24
CA ASP A 66 2.29 -2.76 -25.23
C ASP A 66 0.81 -3.03 -24.98
N LEU A 67 0.04 -1.96 -24.82
CA LEU A 67 -1.40 -2.06 -24.62
C LEU A 67 -2.11 -1.12 -25.60
N LYS A 68 -3.08 -1.67 -26.32
CA LYS A 68 -4.05 -0.88 -27.07
C LYS A 68 -5.20 -0.54 -26.15
N VAL A 69 -5.42 0.74 -25.89
CA VAL A 69 -6.53 1.19 -25.05
C VAL A 69 -7.84 0.97 -25.79
N LYS A 70 -8.74 0.19 -25.20
CA LYS A 70 -10.05 -0.08 -25.79
C LYS A 70 -10.86 1.23 -25.76
N GLY A 71 -11.27 1.72 -26.94
CA GLY A 71 -11.98 3.00 -27.07
C GLY A 71 -11.11 4.19 -27.50
N SER A 72 -9.81 3.99 -27.72
CA SER A 72 -8.92 5.00 -28.31
C SER A 72 -8.06 4.41 -29.43
N SER A 73 -7.72 5.22 -30.42
CA SER A 73 -6.78 4.85 -31.50
C SER A 73 -5.32 4.80 -31.01
N ILE A 74 -5.09 5.17 -29.75
CA ILE A 74 -3.76 5.32 -29.14
C ILE A 74 -3.27 3.95 -28.68
N THR A 75 -2.07 3.60 -29.12
CA THR A 75 -1.36 2.40 -28.68
C THR A 75 -0.24 2.84 -27.75
N LEU A 76 -0.34 2.51 -26.46
CA LEU A 76 0.76 2.78 -25.53
C LEU A 76 1.81 1.70 -25.72
N LYS A 77 3.03 2.13 -26.03
CA LYS A 77 4.20 1.26 -26.13
C LYS A 77 4.73 0.97 -24.73
N GLN A 78 5.34 -0.20 -24.57
CA GLN A 78 6.18 -0.49 -23.41
C GLN A 78 7.19 0.66 -23.19
N GLY A 79 7.37 1.08 -21.94
CA GLY A 79 8.26 2.17 -21.57
C GLY A 79 7.61 3.56 -21.53
N THR A 80 6.32 3.68 -21.85
CA THR A 80 5.59 4.95 -21.70
C THR A 80 5.47 5.29 -20.21
N LYS A 81 6.04 6.42 -19.78
CA LYS A 81 5.96 6.94 -18.41
C LYS A 81 4.78 7.90 -18.27
N ILE A 82 3.91 7.62 -17.32
CA ILE A 82 2.74 8.41 -16.96
C ILE A 82 2.98 8.96 -15.55
N LYS A 83 2.77 10.26 -15.35
CA LYS A 83 2.99 10.95 -14.08
C LYS A 83 1.64 11.37 -13.50
N GLY A 84 1.51 11.34 -12.19
CA GLY A 84 0.30 11.80 -11.51
C GLY A 84 -0.88 10.85 -11.69
N ILE A 85 -0.66 9.57 -11.37
CA ILE A 85 -1.75 8.59 -11.34
C ILE A 85 -2.72 8.87 -10.19
N ARG A 86 -3.97 8.43 -10.30
CA ARG A 86 -4.93 8.44 -9.20
C ARG A 86 -5.45 7.03 -8.99
N ILE A 87 -5.50 6.61 -7.73
CA ILE A 87 -6.10 5.32 -7.37
C ILE A 87 -7.62 5.48 -7.33
N VAL A 88 -8.33 4.59 -8.01
CA VAL A 88 -9.79 4.60 -8.12
C VAL A 88 -10.35 3.22 -7.82
N ASP A 89 -11.55 3.18 -7.25
CA ASP A 89 -12.25 1.94 -6.93
C ASP A 89 -12.99 1.41 -8.17
N GLY A 90 -12.64 0.21 -8.66
CA GLY A 90 -13.30 -0.42 -9.81
C GLY A 90 -12.53 -1.62 -10.41
N ASP A 91 -13.02 -2.12 -11.56
CA ASP A 91 -12.30 -3.14 -12.36
C ASP A 91 -10.97 -2.61 -12.91
N HIS A 92 -10.85 -1.28 -13.06
CA HIS A 92 -9.61 -0.61 -13.42
C HIS A 92 -9.19 0.27 -12.26
N GLU A 93 -8.09 -0.10 -11.61
CA GLU A 93 -7.68 0.44 -10.32
C GLU A 93 -6.85 1.73 -10.41
N VAL A 94 -6.31 2.04 -11.61
CA VAL A 94 -5.41 3.18 -11.81
C VAL A 94 -5.98 4.11 -12.88
N ASP A 95 -6.37 5.31 -12.48
CA ASP A 95 -6.71 6.40 -13.39
C ASP A 95 -5.42 7.16 -13.78
N CYS A 96 -5.16 7.19 -15.07
CA CYS A 96 -3.98 7.83 -15.66
C CYS A 96 -4.42 9.08 -16.40
N LYS A 97 -3.95 10.25 -15.94
CA LYS A 97 -4.15 11.50 -16.66
C LYS A 97 -2.95 11.77 -17.58
N THR A 98 -3.21 11.82 -18.88
CA THR A 98 -2.21 12.17 -19.89
C THR A 98 -2.67 13.41 -20.67
N ASP A 99 -1.77 14.01 -21.43
CA ASP A 99 -2.08 15.13 -22.34
C ASP A 99 -3.17 14.77 -23.37
N ALA A 100 -3.22 13.49 -23.75
CA ALA A 100 -4.20 12.94 -24.69
C ALA A 100 -5.57 12.59 -24.05
N GLY A 101 -5.71 12.72 -22.73
CA GLY A 101 -6.94 12.42 -22.00
C GLY A 101 -6.73 11.57 -20.74
N GLN A 102 -7.83 11.39 -20.01
CA GLN A 102 -7.94 10.50 -18.85
C GLN A 102 -8.29 9.08 -19.31
N MET A 103 -7.58 8.08 -18.80
CA MET A 103 -7.79 6.68 -19.15
C MET A 103 -7.56 5.80 -17.93
N LEU A 104 -8.45 4.84 -17.70
CA LEU A 104 -8.31 3.87 -16.62
C LEU A 104 -7.55 2.63 -17.11
N LEU A 105 -6.53 2.23 -16.36
CA LEU A 105 -5.70 1.06 -16.62
C LEU A 105 -5.68 0.13 -15.41
N LYS A 106 -5.37 -1.15 -15.67
CA LYS A 106 -5.14 -2.16 -14.63
C LYS A 106 -3.70 -2.08 -14.12
N ALA A 107 -3.54 -2.20 -12.80
CA ALA A 107 -2.23 -2.13 -12.15
C ALA A 107 -1.26 -3.24 -12.58
N CYS A 108 -1.78 -4.39 -13.03
CA CYS A 108 -1.00 -5.52 -13.53
C CYS A 108 -0.13 -5.22 -14.76
N TYR A 109 -0.38 -4.12 -15.48
CA TYR A 109 0.40 -3.71 -16.67
C TYR A 109 1.29 -2.48 -16.41
N LEU A 110 1.26 -1.98 -15.18
CA LEU A 110 1.96 -0.79 -14.75
C LEU A 110 3.08 -1.19 -13.79
N ARG A 111 4.12 -0.37 -13.75
CA ARG A 111 5.23 -0.49 -12.80
C ARG A 111 5.58 0.88 -12.25
N LYS A 112 5.80 1.00 -10.94
CA LYS A 112 6.29 2.23 -10.32
C LYS A 112 7.64 2.67 -10.91
N ALA A 113 7.82 3.96 -11.20
CA ALA A 113 8.87 4.47 -12.10
C ALA A 113 9.58 5.75 -11.68
#